data_AF-A0A6B0XVV6-F1
#
_entry.id   AF-A0A6B0XVV6-F1
#
_cell.length_a   1.000
_cell.length_b   1.000
_cell.length_c   1.000
_cell.angle_alpha   90.00
_cell.angle_beta   90.00
_cell.angle_gamma   90.00
#
_symmetry.space_group_name_H-M   'P 1'
#
loop_
_entity.id
_entity.type
_entity.pdbx_description
1 polymer ?
#
loop_
_entity_poly.entity_id
_entity_poly.type
_entity_poly.pdbx_seq_one_letter_code
_entity_poly.pdbx_strand_id
1 'polypeptide(L)'
;MTDRAPATDYRRDRRRLVERLRDGGVSDLAVLHAFDSVPRHAFIPDVMRARAYEDVPLPIGRGQTISSPTIHALSLEYAEIHP
;
A
#
# COMPACT_ATOMS: atom_id res chain seq x y z
N MET A 1 -24.02 19.83 12.67
CA MET A 1 -23.57 19.92 11.26
C MET A 1 -22.38 18.98 11.13
N THR A 2 -22.66 17.69 10.95
CA THR A 2 -21.61 16.65 10.92
C THR A 2 -21.06 16.60 9.52
N ASP A 3 -19.91 17.23 9.30
CA ASP A 3 -19.11 17.05 8.09
C ASP A 3 -18.62 15.61 8.07
N ARG A 4 -19.36 14.75 7.36
CA ARG A 4 -18.97 13.35 7.17
C ARG A 4 -17.89 13.35 6.10
N ALA A 5 -16.64 13.22 6.53
CA ALA A 5 -15.51 12.97 5.64
C ALA A 5 -15.91 11.91 4.59
N PRO A 6 -15.55 12.12 3.30
CA PRO A 6 -15.94 11.21 2.23
C PRO A 6 -15.52 9.78 2.58
N ALA A 7 -16.41 8.82 2.33
CA ALA A 7 -16.13 7.41 2.60
C ALA A 7 -14.87 7.01 1.83
N THR A 8 -13.87 6.45 2.53
CA THR A 8 -12.61 6.05 1.92
C THR A 8 -12.85 4.91 0.92
N ASP A 9 -12.56 5.14 -0.36
CA ASP A 9 -12.61 4.11 -1.38
C ASP A 9 -11.24 3.44 -1.52
N TYR A 10 -11.02 2.46 -0.64
CA TYR A 10 -9.78 1.68 -0.63
C TYR A 10 -9.49 0.95 -1.94
N ARG A 11 -10.51 0.65 -2.77
CA ARG A 11 -10.26 0.00 -4.07
C ARG A 11 -9.65 1.00 -5.05
N ARG A 12 -10.19 2.21 -5.11
CA ARG A 12 -9.64 3.29 -5.94
C ARG A 12 -8.23 3.69 -5.50
N ASP A 13 -8.00 3.83 -4.20
CA ASP A 13 -6.70 4.22 -3.66
C ASP A 13 -5.63 3.16 -3.90
N ARG A 14 -5.99 1.88 -3.78
CA ARG A 14 -5.09 0.76 -4.08
C ARG A 14 -4.69 0.72 -5.56
N ARG A 15 -5.63 0.92 -6.48
CA ARG A 15 -5.31 0.99 -7.92
C ARG A 15 -4.34 2.13 -8.23
N ARG A 16 -4.56 3.31 -7.64
CA ARG A 16 -3.64 4.44 -7.76
C ARG A 16 -2.26 4.14 -7.19
N LEU A 17 -2.20 3.38 -6.10
CA LEU A 17 -0.91 2.92 -5.58
C LEU A 17 -0.21 2.01 -6.58
N VAL A 18 -0.90 1.05 -7.19
CA VAL A 18 -0.33 0.14 -8.19
C VAL A 18 0.21 0.91 -9.41
N GLU A 19 -0.49 1.96 -9.86
CA GLU A 19 0.01 2.87 -10.89
C GLU A 19 1.33 3.53 -10.45
N ARG A 20 1.40 4.06 -9.23
CA ARG A 20 2.65 4.63 -8.68
C ARG A 20 3.78 3.61 -8.56
N LEU A 21 3.49 2.36 -8.21
CA LEU A 21 4.52 1.31 -8.14
C LEU A 21 5.17 1.08 -9.51
N ARG A 22 4.36 1.08 -10.58
CA ARG A 22 4.88 1.00 -11.95
C ARG A 22 5.76 2.19 -12.30
N ASP A 23 5.31 3.40 -11.98
CA ASP A 23 6.11 4.62 -12.18
C ASP A 23 7.41 4.60 -11.36
N GLY A 24 7.39 3.92 -10.20
CA GLY A 24 8.54 3.67 -9.33
C GLY A 24 9.48 2.55 -9.80
N GLY A 25 9.24 1.95 -10.96
CA GLY A 25 10.11 0.96 -11.59
C GLY A 25 9.80 -0.51 -11.28
N VAL A 26 8.70 -0.80 -10.57
CA VAL A 26 8.22 -2.18 -10.34
C VAL A 26 7.62 -2.71 -11.64
N SER A 27 8.19 -3.80 -12.17
CA SER A 27 7.84 -4.34 -13.48
C SER A 27 7.22 -5.73 -13.41
N ASP A 28 7.42 -6.47 -12.32
CA ASP A 28 6.86 -7.80 -12.13
C ASP A 28 5.33 -7.73 -11.97
N LEU A 29 4.61 -8.33 -12.93
CA LEU A 29 3.16 -8.37 -12.94
C LEU A 29 2.55 -9.16 -11.78
N ALA A 30 3.23 -10.21 -11.29
CA ALA A 30 2.78 -10.99 -10.14
C ALA A 30 2.85 -10.15 -8.85
N VAL A 31 3.94 -9.39 -8.68
CA VAL A 31 4.10 -8.45 -7.55
C VAL A 31 3.03 -7.36 -7.62
N LEU A 32 2.84 -6.73 -8.78
CA LEU A 32 1.81 -5.69 -8.97
C LEU A 32 0.40 -6.22 -8.70
N HIS A 33 0.10 -7.45 -9.14
CA HIS A 33 -1.17 -8.12 -8.87
C HIS A 33 -1.39 -8.40 -7.38
N ALA A 34 -0.34 -8.82 -6.66
CA ALA A 34 -0.42 -9.01 -5.21
C ALA A 34 -0.75 -7.70 -4.49
N PHE A 35 -0.13 -6.58 -4.89
CA PHE A 35 -0.45 -5.26 -4.34
C PHE A 35 -1.86 -4.77 -4.69
N ASP A 36 -2.43 -5.13 -5.85
CA ASP A 36 -3.83 -4.84 -6.18
C ASP A 36 -4.84 -5.76 -5.47
N SER A 37 -4.41 -6.94 -5.03
CA SER A 37 -5.29 -7.94 -4.41
C SER A 37 -5.37 -7.79 -2.89
N VAL A 38 -4.21 -7.61 -2.24
CA VAL A 38 -4.10 -7.59 -0.78
C VAL A 38 -4.57 -6.24 -0.22
N PRO A 39 -5.52 -6.21 0.73
CA PRO A 39 -6.00 -4.96 1.34
C PRO A 39 -5.00 -4.44 2.38
N ARG A 40 -4.00 -3.65 1.96
CA ARG A 40 -2.98 -3.07 2.86
C ARG A 40 -3.57 -2.40 4.12
N HIS A 41 -4.69 -1.68 3.98
CA HIS A 41 -5.39 -1.02 5.08
C HIS A 41 -5.87 -1.96 6.21
N ALA A 42 -6.03 -3.26 5.94
CA ALA A 42 -6.36 -4.26 6.97
C ALA A 42 -5.21 -4.50 7.96
N PHE A 43 -3.98 -4.14 7.58
CA PHE A 43 -2.76 -4.29 8.38
C PHE A 43 -2.29 -2.96 9.00
N ILE A 44 -3.05 -1.88 8.83
CA ILE A 44 -2.73 -0.54 9.32
C ILE A 44 -3.67 -0.19 10.50
N PRO A 45 -3.16 0.41 11.59
CA PRO A 45 -3.99 0.89 12.69
C PRO A 45 -5.06 1.90 12.21
N ASP A 46 -6.25 1.87 12.81
CA ASP A 46 -7.42 2.67 12.44
C ASP A 46 -7.08 4.16 12.21
N VAL A 47 -6.29 4.75 13.12
CA VAL A 47 -5.88 6.16 13.07
C VAL A 47 -5.00 6.51 11.86
N MET A 48 -4.38 5.52 11.22
CA MET A 48 -3.53 5.68 10.03
C MET A 48 -4.19 5.14 8.75
N ARG A 49 -5.36 4.49 8.82
CA ARG A 49 -5.97 3.83 7.65
C ARG A 49 -6.29 4.77 6.48
N ALA A 50 -6.59 6.04 6.76
CA ALA A 50 -6.81 7.04 5.71
C ALA A 50 -5.57 7.24 4.82
N ARG A 51 -4.39 6.91 5.35
CA ARG A 51 -3.09 7.04 4.68
C ARG A 51 -2.57 5.71 4.13
N ALA A 52 -3.34 4.63 4.24
CA ALA A 52 -2.84 3.25 4.04
C ALA A 52 -2.20 3.01 2.66
N TYR A 53 -2.56 3.79 1.64
CA TYR A 53 -2.07 3.67 0.27
C TYR A 53 -1.16 4.84 -0.15
N GLU A 54 -0.74 5.70 0.77
CA GLU A 54 0.37 6.62 0.52
C GLU A 54 1.67 5.83 0.36
N ASP A 55 2.56 6.29 -0.52
CA ASP A 55 3.85 5.64 -0.73
C ASP A 55 4.91 6.08 0.31
N VAL A 56 4.60 5.87 1.59
CA VAL A 56 5.47 6.24 2.72
C VAL A 56 5.45 5.13 3.78
N PRO A 57 6.49 5.03 4.62
CA PRO A 57 6.44 4.17 5.79
C PRO A 57 5.36 4.68 6.77
N LEU A 58 4.63 3.75 7.39
CA LEU A 58 3.60 4.08 8.38
C LEU A 58 3.85 3.34 9.69
N PRO A 59 3.60 3.97 10.85
CA PRO A 59 3.70 3.29 12.14
C PRO A 59 2.58 2.24 12.27
N ILE A 60 2.94 1.04 12.70
CA ILE A 60 1.99 -0.08 12.94
C ILE A 60 1.87 -0.44 14.43
N GLY A 61 2.44 0.40 15.29
CA GLY A 61 2.47 0.22 16.75
C GLY A 61 3.78 -0.37 17.26
N ARG A 62 3.96 -0.36 18.59
CA ARG A 62 5.16 -0.90 19.27
C ARG A 62 6.50 -0.37 18.74
N GLY A 63 6.52 0.90 18.31
CA GLY A 63 7.70 1.53 17.72
C GLY A 63 8.13 0.95 16.36
N GLN A 64 7.28 0.14 15.71
CA GLN A 64 7.56 -0.46 14.41
C GLN A 64 6.83 0.29 13.28
N THR A 65 7.40 0.17 12.08
CA THR A 65 6.85 0.71 10.85
C THR A 65 6.66 -0.40 9.82
N ILE A 66 5.64 -0.24 8.97
CA ILE A 66 5.58 -0.96 7.70
C ILE A 66 6.33 -0.12 6.66
N SER A 67 7.14 -0.78 5.81
CA SER A 67 7.87 -0.11 4.72
C SER A 67 6.93 0.62 3.77
N SER A 68 7.48 1.61 3.04
CA SER A 68 6.75 2.20 1.92
C SER A 68 6.41 1.11 0.89
N PRO A 69 5.25 1.18 0.24
CA PRO A 69 4.87 0.30 -0.84
C PRO A 69 5.94 0.07 -1.90
N THR A 70 6.58 1.13 -2.43
CA THR A 70 7.57 1.01 -3.51
C THR A 70 8.79 0.19 -3.07
N ILE A 71 9.33 0.49 -1.89
CA ILE A 71 10.48 -0.27 -1.36
C ILE A 71 10.10 -1.74 -1.12
N HIS A 72 8.91 -2.00 -0.60
CA HIS A 72 8.46 -3.38 -0.37
C HIS A 72 8.27 -4.15 -1.68
N ALA A 73 7.67 -3.53 -2.70
CA ALA A 73 7.47 -4.14 -4.01
C ALA A 73 8.80 -4.44 -4.72
N LEU A 74 9.73 -3.48 -4.75
CA LEU A 74 11.06 -3.68 -5.32
C LEU A 74 11.84 -4.78 -4.57
N SER A 75 11.70 -4.84 -3.24
CA SER A 75 12.35 -5.88 -2.44
C SER A 75 11.85 -7.29 -2.80
N LEU A 76 10.55 -7.44 -3.10
CA LEU A 76 9.97 -8.71 -3.55
C LEU A 76 10.44 -9.06 -4.97
N GLU A 77 10.45 -8.08 -5.88
CA GLU A 77 10.91 -8.27 -7.26
C GLU A 77 12.38 -8.68 -7.32
N TYR A 78 13.26 -8.01 -6.58
CA TYR A 78 14.69 -8.36 -6.52
C TYR A 78 14.99 -9.66 -5.79
N ALA A 79 14.12 -10.07 -4.87
CA ALA A 79 14.24 -11.37 -4.22
C ALA A 79 13.72 -12.52 -5.09
N GLU A 80 13.15 -12.22 -6.27
CA GLU A 80 12.50 -13.19 -7.17
C GLU A 80 11.42 -14.02 -6.43
N ILE A 81 10.74 -13.38 -5.48
CA ILE A 81 9.66 -14.00 -4.70
C ILE A 81 8.35 -13.81 -5.44
N HIS A 82 7.79 -14.93 -5.88
CA HIS A 82 6.45 -14.95 -6.45
C HIS A 82 5.43 -15.40 -5.39
N PRO A 83 4.25 -14.75 -5.32
CA PRO A 83 3.19 -15.09 -4.37
C PRO A 83 2.60 -16.50 -4.59
#